data_AF-O62679-F1
#
_entry.id   AF-O62679-F1
#
_cell.length_a   1.000
_cell.length_b   1.000
_cell.length_c   1.000
_cell.angle_alpha   90.00
_cell.angle_beta   90.00
_cell.angle_gamma   90.00
#
_symmetry.space_group_name_H-M   'P 1'
#
loop_
_entity.id
_entity.type
_entity.pdbx_description
1 polymer ?
#
loop_
_entity_poly.entity_id
_entity_poly.type
_entity_poly.pdbx_seq_one_letter_code
_entity_poly.pdbx_strand_id
1 'polypeptide(L)' 'LAVEALSSLDGDLAGQYYTLNSTMEAEQQQLIDDHFLFDKPVSPLLLASGMARDWPDARGIWHSDSKT' A
#
# COMPACT_ATOMS: atom_id res chain seq x y z
N LEU A 1 10.73 7.29 7.24
CA LEU A 1 10.53 6.47 8.45
C LEU A 1 10.05 5.05 8.12
N ALA A 2 8.77 4.81 7.81
CA ALA A 2 8.28 3.45 7.57
C ALA A 2 8.96 2.80 6.34
N VAL A 3 9.04 3.51 5.22
CA VAL A 3 9.70 3.01 4.00
C VAL A 3 11.18 2.70 4.23
N GLU A 4 11.89 3.56 4.97
CA GLU A 4 13.31 3.35 5.29
C GLU A 4 13.52 2.10 6.15
N ALA A 5 12.67 1.90 7.17
CA ALA A 5 12.74 0.69 8.00
C ALA A 5 12.38 -0.58 7.21
N LEU A 6 11.40 -0.51 6.30
CA LEU A 6 11.02 -1.63 5.45
C LEU A 6 12.11 -1.97 4.42
N SER A 7 12.87 -0.96 3.97
CA SER A 7 13.98 -1.17 3.03
C SER A 7 15.19 -1.88 3.64
N SER A 8 15.29 -1.96 4.97
CA SER A 8 16.34 -2.69 5.67
C SER A 8 15.99 -4.15 5.96
N LEU A 9 14.79 -4.61 5.58
CA LEU A 9 14.40 -6.01 5.76
C LEU A 9 15.12 -6.91 4.74
N ASP A 10 15.63 -8.04 5.21
CA ASP A 10 16.41 -9.00 4.43
C ASP A 10 15.86 -10.43 4.53
N GLY A 11 16.46 -11.35 3.78
CA GLY A 11 16.01 -12.74 3.70
C GLY A 11 14.58 -12.86 3.19
N ASP A 12 13.77 -13.68 3.86
CA ASP A 12 12.37 -13.93 3.49
C ASP A 12 11.46 -12.71 3.68
N LEU A 13 11.94 -11.68 4.40
CA LEU A 13 11.24 -10.42 4.63
C LEU A 13 11.69 -9.32 3.67
N ALA A 14 12.61 -9.58 2.75
CA ALA A 14 12.95 -8.63 1.70
C ALA A 14 11.74 -8.38 0.80
N GLY A 15 11.52 -7.12 0.41
CA GLY A 15 10.34 -6.73 -0.36
C GLY A 15 10.39 -5.29 -0.86
N GLN A 16 9.27 -4.85 -1.43
CA GLN A 16 9.15 -3.52 -2.04
C GLN A 16 7.94 -2.74 -1.55
N TYR A 17 8.10 -1.41 -1.50
CA TYR A 17 7.05 -0.46 -1.17
C TYR A 17 6.53 0.23 -2.43
N TYR A 18 5.21 0.21 -2.61
CA TYR A 18 4.47 0.78 -3.72
C TYR A 18 3.62 1.95 -3.23
N THR A 19 3.82 3.15 -3.78
CA THR A 19 2.98 4.30 -3.42
C THR A 19 1.70 4.31 -4.25
N LEU A 20 0.55 4.63 -3.64
CA LEU A 20 -0.73 4.71 -4.35
C LEU A 20 -0.84 5.93 -5.29
N ASN A 21 0.08 6.90 -5.17
CA ASN A 21 0.14 8.06 -6.08
C ASN A 21 0.86 7.73 -7.40
N SER A 22 1.75 6.74 -7.42
CA SER A 22 2.68 6.50 -8.53
C SER A 22 2.52 5.15 -9.21
N THR A 23 1.56 4.31 -8.79
CA THR A 23 1.38 2.98 -9.36
C THR A 23 1.03 3.06 -10.84
N MET A 24 1.87 2.46 -11.67
CA MET A 24 1.53 2.19 -13.07
C MET A 24 0.33 1.23 -13.11
N GLU A 25 -0.56 1.36 -14.10
CA GLU A 25 -1.80 0.54 -14.19
C GLU A 25 -1.52 -0.97 -14.09
N ALA A 26 -0.40 -1.44 -14.62
CA ALA A 26 0.00 -2.85 -14.56
C ALA A 26 0.33 -3.32 -13.13
N GLU A 27 1.01 -2.49 -12.34
CA GLU A 27 1.32 -2.81 -10.93
C GLU A 27 0.06 -2.75 -10.07
N GLN A 28 -0.82 -1.78 -10.35
CA GLN A 28 -2.11 -1.70 -9.67
C GLN A 28 -2.96 -2.95 -9.95
N GLN A 29 -2.99 -3.42 -11.20
CA GLN A 29 -3.71 -4.64 -11.55
C GLN A 29 -3.12 -5.87 -10.85
N GLN A 30 -1.78 -5.99 -10.78
CA GLN A 30 -1.13 -7.07 -10.05
C GLN A 30 -1.50 -7.06 -8.56
N LEU A 31 -1.55 -5.89 -7.92
CA LEU A 31 -1.95 -5.76 -6.51
C LEU A 31 -3.43 -6.09 -6.27
N ILE A 32 -4.30 -5.86 -7.27
CA ILE A 32 -5.70 -6.30 -7.23
C ILE A 32 -5.76 -7.82 -7.31
N ASP A 33 -5.04 -8.41 -8.26
CA ASP A 33 -5.03 -9.86 -8.51
C ASP A 33 -4.46 -10.63 -7.30
N ASP A 34 -3.47 -10.06 -6.61
CA ASP A 34 -2.88 -10.62 -5.40
C ASP A 34 -3.69 -10.32 -4.12
N HIS A 35 -4.85 -9.64 -4.23
CA HIS A 35 -5.69 -9.23 -3.11
C HIS A 35 -4.99 -8.33 -2.07
N PHE A 36 -4.00 -7.53 -2.49
CA PHE A 36 -3.28 -6.58 -1.62
C PHE A 36 -3.78 -5.14 -1.70
N LEU A 37 -4.48 -4.77 -2.78
CA LEU A 37 -4.97 -3.41 -2.95
C LEU A 37 -6.14 -3.12 -1.99
N PHE A 38 -6.04 -2.02 -1.26
CA PHE A 38 -7.14 -1.46 -0.47
C PHE A 38 -7.68 -0.19 -1.13
N ASP A 39 -9.00 -0.11 -1.26
CA ASP A 39 -9.67 1.04 -1.87
C ASP A 39 -9.77 2.24 -0.92
N LYS A 40 -10.06 3.41 -1.52
CA LYS A 40 -10.36 4.63 -0.75
C LYS A 40 -11.44 4.33 0.28
N PRO A 41 -11.26 4.70 1.56
CA PRO A 41 -12.26 4.44 2.59
C PRO A 41 -13.60 5.11 2.27
N VAL A 42 -14.67 4.33 2.16
CA VAL A 42 -16.05 4.81 1.92
C VAL A 42 -16.97 4.66 3.14
N SER A 43 -16.51 3.96 4.18
CA SER A 43 -17.29 3.76 5.40
C SER A 43 -17.63 5.11 6.05
N PRO A 44 -18.92 5.39 6.35
CA PRO A 44 -19.33 6.64 6.99
C PRO A 44 -18.57 6.93 8.30
N LEU A 45 -18.19 5.89 9.05
CA LEU A 45 -17.39 6.03 10.26
C LEU A 45 -15.99 6.58 9.96
N LEU A 46 -15.32 6.04 8.93
CA LEU A 46 -13.97 6.45 8.53
C LEU A 46 -13.97 7.84 7.87
N LEU A 47 -15.05 8.16 7.16
CA LEU A 47 -15.25 9.49 6.59
C LEU A 47 -15.50 10.53 7.68
N ALA A 48 -16.42 10.25 8.61
CA ALA A 48 -16.75 11.15 9.71
C ALA A 48 -15.59 11.36 10.69
N SER A 49 -14.69 10.37 10.84
CA SER A 49 -13.46 10.50 11.63
C SER A 49 -12.31 11.19 10.87
N GLY A 50 -12.50 11.54 9.60
CA GLY A 50 -11.50 12.23 8.79
C GLY A 50 -10.32 11.35 8.35
N MET A 51 -10.47 10.02 8.35
CA MET A 51 -9.40 9.07 7.99
C MET A 51 -9.14 8.99 6.47
N ALA A 52 -10.08 9.46 5.64
CA ALA A 52 -9.95 9.51 4.18
C ALA A 52 -9.44 10.87 3.63
N ARG A 53 -9.06 11.81 4.51
CA ARG A 53 -8.55 13.13 4.08
C ARG A 53 -7.26 12.98 3.28
N ASP A 54 -7.13 13.75 2.20
CA ASP A 54 -5.92 13.81 1.35
C ASP A 54 -5.56 12.50 0.65
N TRP A 55 -6.48 11.52 0.61
CA TRP A 55 -6.25 10.27 -0.12
C TRP A 55 -5.98 10.52 -1.62
N PRO A 56 -4.97 9.88 -2.24
CA PRO A 56 -4.11 8.80 -1.73
C PRO A 56 -2.73 9.25 -1.19
N ASP A 57 -2.54 10.53 -0.85
CA ASP A 57 -1.23 11.08 -0.52
C ASP A 57 -0.55 10.39 0.68
N ALA A 58 0.72 10.03 0.55
CA ALA A 58 1.49 9.27 1.55
C ALA A 58 0.90 7.88 1.92
N ARG A 59 -0.01 7.31 1.11
CA ARG A 59 -0.49 5.93 1.26
C ARG A 59 0.24 5.01 0.28
N GLY A 60 0.43 3.76 0.69
CA GLY A 60 1.12 2.75 -0.10
C GLY A 60 1.02 1.37 0.51
N ILE A 61 1.49 0.39 -0.23
CA ILE A 61 1.48 -1.03 0.10
C ILE A 61 2.92 -1.51 0.12
N TRP A 62 3.26 -2.35 1.09
CA TRP A 62 4.51 -3.11 1.08
C TRP A 62 4.18 -4.59 1.14
N HIS A 63 4.90 -5.40 0.40
CA HIS A 63 4.88 -6.85 0.57
C HIS A 63 6.28 -7.43 0.34
N SER A 64 6.56 -8.59 0.95
CA SER A 64 7.76 -9.35 0.67
C SER A 64 7.73 -9.93 -0.75
N ASP A 65 8.89 -10.32 -1.28
CA ASP A 65 8.98 -10.97 -2.58
C ASP A 65 8.22 -12.31 -2.62
N SER A 66 8.13 -12.99 -1.47
CA SER A 66 7.37 -14.23 -1.29
C SER A 66 5.85 -14.04 -1.25
N LYS A 67 5.37 -12.79 -1.05
CA LYS A 67 3.93 -12.47 -0.90
C LYS A 67 3.21 -13.34 0.14
N THR A 68 3.93 -13.72 1.19
CA THR A 68 3.45 -14.58 2.29
C THR A 68 2.93 -13.79 3.47
#